data_AF-A0A8T6TRJ2-F1
#
_entry.id   AF-A0A8T6TRJ2-F1
#
_cell.length_a   1.000
_cell.length_b   1.000
_cell.length_c   1.000
_cell.angle_alpha   90.00
_cell.angle_beta   90.00
_cell.angle_gamma   90.00
#
_symmetry.space_group_name_H-M   'P 1'
#
loop_
_entity.id
_entity.type
_entity.pdbx_description
1 polymer ?
#
loop_
_entity_poly.entity_id
_entity_poly.type
_entity_poly.pdbx_seq_one_letter_code
_entity_poly.pdbx_strand_id
1 'polypeptide(L)'
;MADNDLPLIMDDLSDGTATTGDALTFRVNCSDNIGPTLVHVHVWYDDASPVHTNLTATAEETDDGGNGTYKLVWQVFSNALHTIHYQFKVYDG
;
A
#
# COMPACT_ATOMS: atom_id res chain seq x y z
N MET A 1 -6.55 27.17 -6.28
CA MET A 1 -7.37 26.07 -5.76
C MET A 1 -6.35 25.06 -5.28
N ALA A 2 -5.95 25.22 -4.02
CA ALA A 2 -4.96 24.35 -3.40
C ALA A 2 -5.75 23.23 -2.75
N ASP A 3 -5.44 22.01 -3.17
CA ASP A 3 -5.89 20.83 -2.46
C ASP A 3 -5.27 20.85 -1.07
N ASN A 4 -6.11 20.60 -0.09
CA ASN A 4 -5.78 20.75 1.32
C ASN A 4 -6.58 19.74 2.15
N ASP A 5 -7.17 18.75 1.48
CA ASP A 5 -7.90 17.65 2.11
C ASP A 5 -6.99 16.43 2.15
N LEU A 6 -7.18 15.58 3.16
CA LEU A 6 -6.33 14.41 3.31
C LEU A 6 -6.89 13.31 2.39
N PRO A 7 -6.06 12.65 1.57
CA PRO A 7 -6.51 11.54 0.76
C PRO A 7 -7.21 10.49 1.62
N LEU A 8 -8.42 10.12 1.23
CA LEU A 8 -9.23 9.17 1.97
C LEU A 8 -8.88 7.75 1.52
N ILE A 9 -8.48 6.90 2.47
CA ILE A 9 -8.43 5.45 2.26
C ILE A 9 -9.85 4.92 2.49
N MET A 10 -10.46 4.38 1.43
CA MET A 10 -11.82 3.84 1.47
C MET A 10 -11.83 2.38 1.92
N ASP A 11 -10.98 1.54 1.34
CA ASP A 11 -10.91 0.11 1.63
C ASP A 11 -9.48 -0.43 1.60
N ASP A 12 -9.19 -1.31 2.55
CA ASP A 12 -8.03 -2.21 2.50
C ASP A 12 -8.47 -3.53 1.87
N LEU A 13 -7.89 -3.85 0.72
CA LEU A 13 -8.18 -5.05 -0.07
C LEU A 13 -6.99 -6.02 -0.09
N SER A 14 -6.09 -5.91 0.89
CA SER A 14 -4.86 -6.68 0.97
C SER A 14 -5.14 -8.13 1.37
N ASP A 15 -4.26 -9.04 0.95
CA ASP A 15 -4.30 -10.42 1.42
C ASP A 15 -4.09 -10.48 2.94
N GLY A 16 -5.03 -11.08 3.67
CA GLY A 16 -4.94 -11.19 5.13
C GLY A 16 -3.90 -12.18 5.64
N THR A 17 -3.42 -13.08 4.77
CA THR A 17 -2.40 -14.10 5.08
C THR A 17 -1.64 -14.49 3.82
N ALA A 18 -0.32 -14.68 3.92
CA ALA A 18 0.47 -15.37 2.89
C ALA A 18 1.29 -16.50 3.49
N THR A 19 1.65 -17.48 2.64
CA THR A 19 2.53 -18.59 3.01
C THR A 19 3.98 -18.25 2.63
N THR A 20 4.94 -18.89 3.29
CA THR A 20 6.36 -18.76 2.95
C THR A 20 6.62 -18.99 1.46
N GLY A 21 7.22 -18.00 0.80
CA GLY A 21 7.56 -18.05 -0.62
C GLY A 21 6.45 -17.59 -1.57
N ASP A 22 5.24 -17.31 -1.06
CA ASP A 22 4.20 -16.62 -1.81
C ASP A 22 4.42 -15.10 -1.81
N ALA A 23 3.97 -14.47 -2.87
CA ALA A 23 3.93 -13.01 -2.94
C ALA A 23 2.77 -12.50 -2.07
N LEU A 24 3.02 -11.43 -1.32
CA LEU A 24 1.97 -10.67 -0.66
C LEU A 24 1.43 -9.61 -1.62
N THR A 25 0.11 -9.58 -1.77
CA THR A 25 -0.55 -8.50 -2.50
C THR A 25 -1.17 -7.52 -1.52
N PHE A 26 -0.67 -6.29 -1.55
CA PHE A 26 -1.28 -5.16 -0.86
C PHE A 26 -2.15 -4.41 -1.86
N ARG A 27 -3.41 -4.17 -1.52
CA ARG A 27 -4.32 -3.39 -2.35
C ARG A 27 -5.06 -2.39 -1.47
N VAL A 28 -5.14 -1.16 -1.94
CA VAL A 28 -5.86 -0.08 -1.27
C VAL A 28 -6.70 0.66 -2.27
N ASN A 29 -7.94 0.94 -1.90
CA ASN A 29 -8.79 1.86 -2.62
C ASN A 29 -8.72 3.23 -1.94
N CYS A 30 -8.32 4.26 -2.68
CA CYS A 30 -8.24 5.62 -2.17
C CYS A 30 -8.86 6.63 -3.13
N SER A 31 -9.38 7.72 -2.56
CA SER A 31 -9.89 8.86 -3.30
C SER A 31 -9.44 10.16 -2.67
N ASP A 32 -9.28 11.15 -3.53
CA ASP A 32 -8.96 12.51 -3.21
C ASP A 32 -9.65 13.46 -4.21
N ASN A 33 -9.83 14.73 -3.86
CA ASN A 33 -10.54 15.69 -4.73
C ASN A 33 -9.75 16.04 -5.99
N ILE A 34 -8.42 16.05 -5.93
CA ILE A 34 -7.53 16.18 -7.10
C ILE A 34 -6.86 14.87 -7.48
N GLY A 35 -7.10 13.82 -6.69
CA GLY A 35 -6.56 12.50 -6.90
C GLY A 35 -5.24 12.25 -6.18
N PRO A 36 -5.00 11.00 -5.75
CA PRO A 36 -3.75 10.63 -5.14
C PRO A 36 -2.58 10.70 -6.16
N THR A 37 -1.53 11.43 -5.81
CA THR A 37 -0.31 11.52 -6.64
C THR A 37 0.67 10.39 -6.36
N LEU A 38 0.65 9.86 -5.12
CA LEU A 38 1.57 8.82 -4.68
C LEU A 38 0.93 7.94 -3.60
N VAL A 39 1.02 6.63 -3.78
CA VAL A 39 0.58 5.64 -2.79
C VAL A 39 1.77 4.78 -2.38
N HIS A 40 2.11 4.84 -1.10
CA HIS A 40 3.18 4.08 -0.48
C HIS A 40 2.63 3.01 0.45
N VAL A 41 3.29 1.86 0.45
CA VAL A 41 3.11 0.79 1.43
C VAL A 41 4.39 0.68 2.23
N HIS A 42 4.31 0.97 3.52
CA HIS A 42 5.38 0.77 4.46
C HIS A 42 5.24 -0.64 5.06
N VAL A 43 6.24 -1.50 4.91
CA VAL A 43 6.17 -2.92 5.33
C VAL A 43 7.33 -3.26 6.27
N TRP A 44 7.04 -3.99 7.35
CA TRP A 44 8.01 -4.46 8.35
C TRP A 44 7.57 -5.79 8.99
N TYR A 45 8.50 -6.47 9.68
CA TYR A 45 8.24 -7.74 10.38
C TYR A 45 8.04 -7.51 11.90
N ASP A 46 7.23 -8.34 12.57
CA ASP A 46 6.99 -8.33 14.02
C ASP A 46 8.35 -8.40 14.77
N ASP A 47 8.67 -7.31 15.46
CA ASP A 47 9.68 -7.14 16.53
C ASP A 47 11.19 -7.32 16.23
N ALA A 48 11.64 -7.65 15.01
CA ALA A 48 13.07 -7.97 14.80
C ALA A 48 13.83 -7.22 13.69
N SER A 49 13.16 -6.39 12.86
CA SER A 49 13.83 -5.76 11.71
C SER A 49 13.92 -4.25 11.84
N PRO A 50 15.13 -3.65 11.97
CA PRO A 50 15.30 -2.21 11.75
C PRO A 50 15.04 -1.82 10.28
N VAL A 51 14.87 -2.81 9.41
CA VAL A 51 14.61 -2.63 7.99
C VAL A 51 13.11 -2.48 7.79
N HIS A 52 12.69 -1.23 7.68
CA HIS A 52 11.37 -0.90 7.17
C HIS A 52 11.50 -0.61 5.69
N THR A 53 10.64 -1.19 4.86
CA THR A 53 10.67 -0.97 3.41
C THR A 53 9.52 -0.07 3.02
N ASN A 54 9.81 1.06 2.38
CA ASN A 54 8.79 1.87 1.71
C ASN A 54 8.73 1.45 0.24
N LEU A 55 7.58 0.98 -0.19
CA LEU A 55 7.34 0.51 -1.55
C LEU A 55 6.24 1.35 -2.17
N THR A 56 6.41 1.72 -3.43
CA THR A 56 5.39 2.47 -4.17
C THR A 56 4.41 1.50 -4.81
N ALA A 57 3.12 1.67 -4.52
CA ALA A 57 2.05 0.95 -5.18
C ALA A 57 1.79 1.55 -6.56
N THR A 58 1.39 0.71 -7.50
CA THR A 58 1.03 1.11 -8.86
C THR A 58 -0.48 1.15 -9.01
N ALA A 59 -1.00 2.12 -9.77
CA ALA A 59 -2.41 2.14 -10.14
C ALA A 59 -2.79 0.82 -10.82
N GLU A 60 -3.85 0.19 -10.33
CA GLU A 60 -4.43 -1.02 -10.92
C GLU A 60 -5.72 -0.69 -11.66
N GLU A 61 -6.62 0.05 -11.01
CA GLU A 61 -7.87 0.53 -11.58
C GLU A 61 -8.16 1.94 -11.06
N THR A 62 -7.87 2.98 -11.84
CA THR A 62 -8.12 4.38 -11.48
C THR A 62 -8.96 5.11 -12.52
N ASP A 63 -9.66 6.17 -12.10
CA ASP A 63 -10.27 7.12 -13.02
C ASP A 63 -9.23 8.11 -13.61
N ASP A 64 -9.67 9.04 -14.48
CA ASP A 64 -8.81 10.03 -15.14
C ASP A 64 -8.15 11.00 -14.14
N GLY A 65 -8.80 11.20 -12.99
CA GLY A 65 -8.27 11.93 -11.85
C GLY A 65 -7.43 11.09 -10.89
N GLY A 66 -7.17 9.81 -11.15
CA GLY A 66 -6.29 8.98 -10.32
C GLY A 66 -6.94 8.35 -9.08
N ASN A 67 -8.24 8.53 -8.83
CA ASN A 67 -8.90 7.83 -7.73
C ASN A 67 -9.17 6.39 -8.10
N GLY A 68 -9.01 5.49 -7.13
CA GLY A 68 -9.32 4.09 -7.30
C GLY A 68 -8.33 3.18 -6.59
N THR A 69 -8.08 2.03 -7.20
CA THR A 69 -7.35 0.94 -6.58
C THR A 69 -5.89 0.96 -6.98
N TYR A 70 -5.03 0.94 -5.97
CA TYR A 70 -3.58 0.81 -6.09
C TYR A 70 -3.13 -0.55 -5.56
N LYS A 71 -2.17 -1.15 -6.24
CA LYS A 71 -1.65 -2.47 -5.92
C LYS A 71 -0.14 -2.48 -5.79
N LEU A 72 0.34 -3.23 -4.82
CA LEU A 72 1.74 -3.60 -4.67
C LEU A 72 1.83 -5.12 -4.50
N VAL A 73 2.66 -5.75 -5.33
CA VAL A 73 3.02 -7.17 -5.15
C VAL A 73 4.44 -7.22 -4.59
N TRP A 74 4.55 -7.69 -3.35
CA TRP A 74 5.84 -7.84 -2.67
C TRP A 74 6.22 -9.31 -2.59
N GLN A 75 7.33 -9.67 -3.23
CA GLN A 75 7.89 -11.01 -3.15
C GLN A 75 8.53 -11.19 -1.77
N VAL A 76 7.90 -11.98 -0.91
CA VAL A 76 8.42 -12.28 0.42
C VAL A 76 9.59 -13.25 0.27
N PHE A 77 10.81 -12.71 0.24
CA PHE A 77 12.03 -13.52 0.07
C PHE A 77 12.43 -14.31 1.32
N SER A 78 11.68 -14.17 2.42
CA SER A 78 12.07 -14.78 3.68
C SER A 78 11.20 -15.98 4.02
N ASN A 79 11.87 -17.09 4.29
CA ASN A 79 11.39 -18.27 5.00
C ASN A 79 11.15 -17.99 6.49
N ALA A 80 10.78 -16.76 6.83
CA ALA A 80 10.69 -16.26 8.18
C ALA A 80 9.24 -16.48 8.65
N LEU A 81 9.07 -17.24 9.73
CA LEU A 81 7.80 -17.47 10.44
C LEU A 81 7.36 -16.21 11.23
N HIS A 82 7.51 -15.03 10.63
CA HIS A 82 7.25 -13.75 11.30
C HIS A 82 5.99 -13.12 10.73
N THR A 83 5.19 -12.50 11.61
CA THR A 83 4.08 -11.66 11.19
C THR A 83 4.62 -10.48 10.39
N ILE A 84 3.92 -10.12 9.33
CA ILE A 84 4.20 -8.93 8.54
C ILE A 84 3.17 -7.87 8.91
N HIS A 85 3.66 -6.67 9.18
CA HIS A 85 2.84 -5.49 9.36
C HIS A 85 3.04 -4.55 8.18
N TYR A 86 2.00 -3.78 7.90
CA TYR A 86 2.06 -2.77 6.87
C TYR A 86 1.22 -1.54 7.23
N GLN A 87 1.51 -0.44 6.55
CA GLN A 87 0.74 0.79 6.61
C GLN A 87 0.72 1.46 5.24
N PHE A 88 -0.46 1.85 4.78
CA PHE A 88 -0.61 2.69 3.59
C PHE A 88 -0.39 4.17 3.93
N LYS A 89 0.30 4.88 3.03
CA LYS A 89 0.43 6.34 3.04
C LYS A 89 0.09 6.87 1.66
N VAL A 90 -0.88 7.76 1.60
CA VAL A 90 -1.35 8.37 0.35
C VAL A 90 -1.05 9.86 0.41
N TYR A 91 -0.58 10.41 -0.70
CA TYR A 91 -0.18 11.82 -0.82
C TYR A 91 -0.98 12.51 -1.93
N ASP A 92 -1.41 13.74 -1.68
CA ASP A 92 -1.93 14.70 -2.67
C ASP A 92 -0.79 15.55 -3.28
N GLY A 93 -1.09 16.40 -4.27
CA GLY A 93 -0.11 17.11 -5.11
C GLY A 93 -0.26 18.63 -5.16
#